data_AF-A0A6A4GZP3-F1
#
_entry.id   AF-A0A6A4GZP3-F1
#
_cell.length_a   1.000
_cell.length_b   1.000
_cell.length_c   1.000
_cell.angle_alpha   90.00
_cell.angle_beta   90.00
_cell.angle_gamma   90.00
#
_symmetry.space_group_name_H-M   'P 1'
#
loop_
_entity.id
_entity.type
_entity.pdbx_description
1 polymer ?
#
loop_
_entity_poly.entity_id
_entity_poly.type
_entity_poly.pdbx_seq_one_letter_code
_entity_poly.pdbx_strand_id
1 'polypeptide(L)'
;MTSNGEDDDSFTSTLSLQLVTYSAVKTGKGLKKRLVLKKDVRVKTKLIEFTFTMQDDNYLLFQNDILRKYGFHTCYKSTSKHFFPVKIHIPPKNYDSCSQVRVKEVPDIENSSEYVELAKQIVKDQPQKDITVLIDMQKIELFCKVH
;
A
#
# COMPACT_ATOMS: atom_id res chain seq x y z
N MET A 1 -5.21 -6.14 -42.54
CA MET A 1 -6.37 -5.95 -41.63
C MET A 1 -5.82 -5.40 -40.34
N THR A 2 -6.08 -4.12 -40.10
CA THR A 2 -5.60 -3.34 -38.96
C THR A 2 -6.41 -3.70 -37.72
N SER A 3 -5.79 -4.39 -36.76
CA SER A 3 -6.33 -4.51 -35.42
C SER A 3 -5.77 -3.35 -34.60
N ASN A 4 -6.65 -2.42 -34.25
CA ASN A 4 -6.40 -1.25 -33.42
C ASN A 4 -5.67 -1.67 -32.14
N GLY A 5 -4.57 -0.97 -31.82
CA GLY A 5 -4.01 -1.00 -30.49
C GLY A 5 -5.00 -0.34 -29.55
N GLU A 6 -5.63 -1.14 -28.69
CA GLU A 6 -6.29 -0.62 -27.50
C GLU A 6 -5.18 -0.06 -26.62
N ASP A 7 -5.20 1.26 -26.41
CA ASP A 7 -4.41 1.90 -25.37
C ASP A 7 -4.77 1.22 -24.05
N ASP A 8 -3.86 0.36 -23.57
CA ASP A 8 -4.05 -0.40 -22.34
C ASP A 8 -3.89 0.59 -21.15
N ASP A 9 -4.92 1.39 -20.89
CA ASP A 9 -4.97 2.41 -19.83
C ASP A 9 -5.02 1.80 -18.41
N SER A 10 -4.89 0.49 -18.32
CA SER A 10 -4.99 -0.27 -17.09
C SER A 10 -4.00 -1.44 -17.05
N PHE A 11 -3.61 -1.85 -15.85
CA PHE A 11 -2.81 -3.05 -15.68
C PHE A 11 -3.24 -3.78 -14.41
N THR A 12 -3.53 -5.07 -14.55
CA THR A 12 -3.89 -5.92 -13.42
C THR A 12 -2.66 -6.65 -12.92
N SER A 13 -2.39 -6.56 -11.62
CA SER A 13 -1.24 -7.19 -10.99
C SER A 13 -1.62 -7.85 -9.66
N THR A 14 -0.85 -8.86 -9.27
CA THR A 14 -0.90 -9.42 -7.92
C THR A 14 -0.08 -8.56 -6.98
N LEU A 15 -0.66 -8.22 -5.83
CA LEU A 15 -0.06 -7.38 -4.81
C LEU A 15 0.24 -8.18 -3.56
N SER A 16 1.45 -8.01 -3.04
CA SER A 16 1.85 -8.48 -1.72
C SER A 16 1.64 -7.38 -0.69
N LEU A 17 0.48 -7.39 -0.04
CA LEU A 17 0.15 -6.44 1.01
C LEU A 17 0.85 -6.86 2.31
N GLN A 18 1.56 -5.93 2.92
CA GLN A 18 2.32 -6.12 4.15
C GLN A 18 1.83 -5.16 5.23
N LEU A 19 1.03 -5.67 6.18
CA LEU A 19 0.53 -4.86 7.27
C LEU A 19 1.51 -4.85 8.45
N VAL A 20 1.98 -3.65 8.80
CA VAL A 20 2.74 -3.37 10.01
C VAL A 20 1.77 -3.13 11.16
N THR A 21 1.94 -3.89 12.24
CA THR A 21 1.18 -3.77 13.48
C THR A 21 2.09 -3.40 14.64
N TYR A 22 1.50 -3.02 15.78
CA TYR A 22 2.24 -2.61 16.96
C TYR A 22 1.65 -3.28 18.20
N SER A 23 2.53 -3.75 19.09
CA SER A 23 2.15 -4.34 20.36
C SER A 23 2.58 -3.44 21.51
N ALA A 24 1.70 -3.33 22.50
CA ALA A 24 2.01 -2.64 23.74
C ALA A 24 2.97 -3.47 24.58
N VAL A 25 4.17 -2.94 24.82
CA VAL A 25 5.13 -3.53 25.75
C VAL A 25 5.31 -2.64 26.97
N LYS A 26 5.42 -3.26 28.14
CA LYS A 26 5.77 -2.55 29.38
C LYS A 26 7.28 -2.41 29.43
N THR A 27 7.76 -1.18 29.53
CA THR A 27 9.19 -0.86 29.69
C THR A 27 9.40 -0.09 30.99
N GLY A 28 10.53 -0.34 31.66
CA GLY A 28 10.85 0.19 32.98
C GLY A 28 10.81 -0.87 34.09
N LYS A 29 11.45 -0.57 35.23
CA LYS A 29 11.50 -1.42 36.44
C LYS A 29 10.67 -0.78 37.56
N GLY A 30 10.02 -1.60 38.38
CA GLY A 30 9.24 -1.16 39.55
C GLY A 30 8.01 -0.32 39.19
N LEU A 31 7.75 0.75 39.96
CA LEU A 31 6.61 1.67 39.81
C LEU A 31 6.67 2.56 38.55
N LYS A 32 7.82 2.64 37.86
CA LYS A 32 8.00 3.46 36.65
C LYS A 32 7.75 2.69 35.35
N LYS A 33 6.77 1.77 35.34
CA LYS A 33 6.40 1.04 34.11
C LYS A 33 5.63 1.99 33.19
N ARG A 34 6.18 2.25 32.00
CA ARG A 34 5.50 2.96 30.93
C ARG A 34 5.11 1.98 29.83
N LEU A 35 3.92 2.16 29.28
CA LEU A 35 3.50 1.44 28.08
C LEU A 35 4.16 2.11 26.87
N VAL A 36 4.87 1.34 26.05
CA VAL A 36 5.42 1.81 24.78
C VAL A 36 4.94 0.86 23.68
N LEU A 37 4.52 1.42 22.55
CA LEU A 37 4.16 0.64 21.38
C LEU A 37 5.45 0.25 20.66
N LYS A 38 5.70 -1.05 20.52
CA LYS A 38 6.78 -1.56 19.67
C LYS A 38 6.19 -2.08 18.38
N LYS A 39 6.86 -1.76 17.27
CA LYS A 39 6.56 -2.30 15.96
C LYS A 39 6.66 -3.82 16.02
N ASP A 40 5.56 -4.51 15.75
CA ASP A 40 5.57 -5.95 15.63
C ASP A 40 6.27 -6.34 14.33
N VAL A 41 7.21 -7.26 14.46
CA VAL A 41 7.95 -7.81 13.31
C VAL A 41 7.06 -8.76 12.49
N ARG A 42 5.91 -9.17 13.04
CA ARG A 42 4.91 -9.98 12.32
C ARG A 42 4.15 -9.11 11.34
N VAL A 43 4.75 -8.93 10.16
CA VAL A 43 4.07 -8.44 8.98
C VAL A 43 3.01 -9.48 8.61
N LYS A 44 1.73 -9.14 8.75
CA LYS A 44 0.67 -9.97 8.17
C LYS A 44 0.69 -9.72 6.68
N THR A 45 1.09 -10.73 5.91
CA THR A 45 1.10 -10.64 4.45
C THR A 45 -0.19 -11.19 3.88
N LYS A 46 -0.81 -10.47 2.94
CA LYS A 46 -1.96 -10.94 2.16
C LYS A 46 -1.74 -10.65 0.69
N LEU A 47 -2.18 -11.57 -0.17
CA LEU A 47 -2.21 -11.36 -1.62
C LEU A 47 -3.58 -10.86 -2.07
N ILE A 48 -3.59 -9.86 -2.95
CA ILE A 48 -4.77 -9.42 -3.70
C ILE A 48 -4.43 -9.23 -5.16
N GLU A 49 -5.39 -9.40 -6.04
CA GLU A 49 -5.31 -8.86 -7.39
C GLU A 49 -5.94 -7.47 -7.41
N PHE A 50 -5.32 -6.55 -8.13
CA PHE A 50 -5.82 -5.19 -8.28
C PHE A 50 -5.51 -4.65 -9.68
N THR A 51 -6.45 -3.91 -10.25
CA THR A 51 -6.32 -3.26 -11.54
C THR A 51 -5.99 -1.78 -11.34
N PHE A 52 -4.75 -1.42 -11.66
CA PHE A 52 -4.29 -0.04 -11.64
C PHE A 52 -4.82 0.69 -12.86
N THR A 53 -5.33 1.90 -12.65
CA THR A 53 -5.68 2.86 -13.70
C THR A 53 -5.19 4.25 -13.29
N MET A 54 -5.01 5.15 -14.26
CA MET A 54 -4.52 6.52 -14.03
C MET A 54 -5.61 7.47 -13.49
N GLN A 55 -6.67 6.94 -12.89
CA GLN A 55 -7.80 7.71 -12.38
C GLN A 55 -7.65 7.98 -10.87
N ASP A 56 -8.02 9.19 -10.43
CA ASP A 56 -7.94 9.57 -9.00
C ASP A 56 -8.79 8.63 -8.11
N ASP A 57 -9.98 8.24 -8.58
CA ASP A 57 -10.88 7.35 -7.83
C ASP A 57 -10.31 5.94 -7.66
N ASN A 58 -9.40 5.51 -8.55
CA ASN A 58 -8.76 4.20 -8.47
C ASN A 58 -7.86 4.09 -7.21
N TYR A 59 -7.29 5.20 -6.73
CA TYR A 59 -6.55 5.20 -5.47
C TYR A 59 -7.46 4.96 -4.26
N LEU A 60 -8.66 5.56 -4.25
CA LEU A 60 -9.63 5.33 -3.17
C LEU A 60 -10.16 3.90 -3.20
N LEU A 61 -10.41 3.34 -4.39
CA LEU A 61 -10.78 1.94 -4.55
C LEU A 61 -9.68 1.02 -4.00
N PHE A 62 -8.43 1.27 -4.39
CA PHE A 62 -7.26 0.53 -3.90
C PHE A 62 -7.18 0.52 -2.37
N GLN A 63 -7.30 1.68 -1.74
CA GLN A 63 -7.24 1.76 -0.28
C GLN A 63 -8.41 1.06 0.41
N ASN A 64 -9.63 1.20 -0.12
CA ASN A 64 -10.79 0.53 0.45
C ASN A 64 -10.72 -1.00 0.28
N ASP A 65 -10.12 -1.50 -0.79
CA ASP A 65 -9.87 -2.93 -0.98
C ASP A 65 -8.82 -3.46 0.01
N ILE A 66 -7.76 -2.69 0.31
CA ILE A 66 -6.83 -3.00 1.40
C ILE A 66 -7.61 -3.13 2.73
N LEU A 67 -8.43 -2.15 3.07
CA LEU A 67 -9.22 -2.16 4.31
C LEU A 67 -10.15 -3.37 4.35
N ARG A 68 -10.83 -3.69 3.25
CA ARG A 68 -11.71 -4.87 3.16
C ARG A 68 -10.90 -6.16 3.35
N LYS A 69 -9.76 -6.28 2.67
CA LYS A 69 -8.90 -7.48 2.73
C LYS A 69 -8.41 -7.77 4.14
N TYR A 70 -8.13 -6.74 4.93
CA TYR A 70 -7.73 -6.88 6.34
C TYR A 70 -8.90 -6.92 7.34
N GLY A 71 -10.14 -6.71 6.89
CA GLY A 71 -11.34 -6.71 7.75
C GLY A 71 -11.56 -5.38 8.48
N PHE A 72 -10.94 -4.30 8.02
CA PHE A 72 -11.01 -2.96 8.62
C PHE A 72 -12.13 -2.07 8.06
N HIS A 73 -12.75 -2.48 6.96
CA HIS A 73 -13.81 -1.73 6.28
C HIS A 73 -15.04 -1.39 7.15
N THR A 74 -15.24 -2.08 8.28
CA THR A 74 -16.33 -1.78 9.22
C THR A 74 -16.04 -0.58 10.12
N CYS A 75 -14.76 -0.26 10.34
CA CYS A 75 -14.33 0.79 11.26
C CYS A 75 -13.63 1.97 10.56
N TYR A 76 -13.14 1.73 9.34
CA TYR A 76 -12.35 2.69 8.57
C TYR A 76 -12.83 2.71 7.12
N LYS A 77 -12.81 3.89 6.51
CA LYS A 77 -13.13 4.07 5.10
C LYS A 77 -12.23 5.14 4.49
N SER A 78 -11.65 4.84 3.33
CA SER A 78 -10.90 5.84 2.58
C SER A 78 -11.86 6.68 1.72
N THR A 79 -11.68 7.99 1.75
CA THR A 79 -12.43 9.01 1.01
C THR A 79 -11.46 10.06 0.47
N SER A 80 -11.93 10.94 -0.41
CA SER A 80 -11.11 12.04 -0.94
C SER A 80 -10.53 12.96 0.15
N LYS A 81 -11.17 13.04 1.32
CA LYS A 81 -10.70 13.83 2.48
C LYS A 81 -9.89 13.02 3.50
N HIS A 82 -10.09 11.71 3.53
CA HIS A 82 -9.55 10.82 4.55
C HIS A 82 -8.97 9.58 3.88
N PHE A 83 -7.68 9.58 3.64
CA PHE A 83 -6.96 8.45 3.06
C PHE A 83 -5.65 8.27 3.83
N PHE A 84 -5.08 7.07 3.82
CA PHE A 84 -3.87 6.76 4.59
C PHE A 84 -2.65 6.60 3.68
N PRO A 85 -1.46 7.09 4.09
CA PRO A 85 -0.25 6.89 3.30
C PRO A 85 0.16 5.41 3.24
N VAL A 86 0.63 4.97 2.07
CA VAL A 86 1.16 3.61 1.83
C VAL A 86 2.47 3.67 1.06
N LYS A 87 3.35 2.69 1.25
CA LYS A 87 4.54 2.54 0.39
C LYS A 87 4.28 1.47 -0.66
N ILE A 88 4.51 1.79 -1.93
CA ILE A 88 4.33 0.86 -3.04
C ILE A 88 5.67 0.64 -3.73
N HIS A 89 6.22 -0.57 -3.58
CA HIS A 89 7.45 -0.97 -4.22
C HIS A 89 7.14 -1.77 -5.49
N ILE A 90 7.46 -1.17 -6.63
CA ILE A 90 7.37 -1.80 -7.94
C ILE A 90 8.67 -2.57 -8.20
N PRO A 91 8.63 -3.89 -8.46
CA PRO A 91 9.82 -4.63 -8.79
C PRO A 91 10.38 -4.15 -10.14
N PRO A 92 11.71 -4.13 -10.33
CA PRO A 92 12.31 -3.74 -11.60
C PRO A 92 11.87 -4.68 -12.72
N LYS A 93 11.63 -4.10 -13.91
CA LYS A 93 11.17 -4.82 -15.11
C LYS A 93 12.12 -5.95 -15.52
N ASN A 94 13.43 -5.73 -15.39
CA ASN A 94 14.47 -6.71 -15.65
C ASN A 94 15.19 -7.03 -14.33
N TYR A 95 15.18 -8.29 -13.90
CA TYR A 95 15.83 -8.70 -12.66
C TYR A 95 17.35 -8.53 -12.70
N ASP A 96 17.94 -8.44 -13.89
CA ASP A 96 19.37 -8.25 -14.12
C ASP A 96 19.85 -6.80 -13.86
N SER A 97 18.94 -5.83 -13.77
CA SER A 97 19.32 -4.48 -13.32
C SER A 97 19.35 -4.42 -11.79
N CYS A 98 20.55 -4.23 -11.26
CA CYS A 98 20.93 -4.36 -9.84
C CYS A 98 20.33 -3.30 -8.89
N SER A 99 19.20 -2.66 -9.24
CA SER A 99 18.56 -1.66 -8.38
C SER A 99 17.59 -2.33 -7.41
N GLN A 100 18.13 -2.81 -6.28
CA GLN A 100 17.35 -3.34 -5.17
C GLN A 100 16.95 -2.19 -4.23
N VAL A 101 15.99 -1.35 -4.63
CA VAL A 101 15.38 -0.40 -3.68
C VAL A 101 14.63 -1.22 -2.64
N ARG A 102 14.99 -1.13 -1.36
CA ARG A 102 14.23 -1.85 -0.33
C ARG A 102 12.89 -1.15 -0.15
N VAL A 103 11.82 -1.91 0.07
CA VAL A 103 10.46 -1.38 0.35
C VAL A 103 10.46 -0.28 1.44
N LYS A 104 11.41 -0.32 2.39
CA LYS A 104 11.55 0.68 3.46
C LYS A 104 12.03 2.05 2.96
N GLU A 105 12.82 2.07 1.89
CA GLU A 105 13.43 3.25 1.28
C GLU A 105 12.49 3.95 0.31
N VAL A 106 11.40 3.29 -0.11
CA VAL A 106 10.34 3.89 -0.92
C VAL A 106 9.59 4.95 -0.08
N PRO A 107 9.36 6.16 -0.60
CA PRO A 107 8.52 7.16 0.06
C PRO A 107 7.08 6.66 0.20
N ASP A 108 6.35 7.26 1.13
CA ASP A 108 4.91 7.04 1.21
C ASP A 108 4.20 7.81 0.08
N ILE A 109 3.12 7.23 -0.45
CA ILE A 109 2.20 7.91 -1.38
C ILE A 109 1.21 8.71 -0.54
N GLU A 110 1.30 10.03 -0.59
CA GLU A 110 0.55 10.94 0.29
C GLU A 110 -0.57 11.71 -0.42
N ASN A 111 -0.77 11.53 -1.72
CA ASN A 111 -1.86 12.16 -2.47
C ASN A 111 -2.17 11.40 -3.79
N SER A 112 -3.25 11.80 -4.46
CA SER A 112 -3.69 11.15 -5.70
C SER A 112 -2.75 11.43 -6.88
N SER A 113 -2.09 12.60 -6.94
CA SER A 113 -1.15 12.91 -8.02
C SER A 113 0.06 11.98 -8.00
N GLU A 114 0.62 11.70 -6.82
CA GLU A 114 1.68 10.69 -6.65
C GLU A 114 1.21 9.30 -7.04
N TYR A 115 -0.03 8.93 -6.68
CA TYR A 115 -0.63 7.68 -7.12
C TYR A 115 -0.73 7.59 -8.64
N VAL A 116 -1.20 8.64 -9.31
CA VAL A 116 -1.39 8.66 -10.77
C VAL A 116 -0.05 8.51 -11.50
N GLU A 117 1.01 9.18 -11.05
CA GLU A 117 2.35 9.00 -11.62
C GLU A 117 2.87 7.57 -11.43
N LEU A 118 2.60 6.97 -10.27
CA LEU A 118 2.94 5.59 -10.00
C LEU A 118 2.11 4.59 -10.83
N ALA A 119 0.81 4.83 -10.98
CA ALA A 119 -0.07 4.01 -11.82
C ALA A 119 0.34 4.07 -13.29
N LYS A 120 0.70 5.26 -13.80
CA LYS A 120 1.31 5.44 -15.12
C LYS A 120 2.55 4.57 -15.29
N GLN A 121 3.43 4.56 -14.29
CA GLN A 121 4.63 3.73 -14.32
C GLN A 121 4.27 2.24 -14.34
N ILE A 122 3.35 1.77 -13.49
CA ILE A 122 2.94 0.37 -13.45
C ILE A 122 2.33 -0.09 -14.77
N VAL A 123 1.43 0.72 -15.35
CA VAL A 123 0.77 0.42 -16.63
C VAL A 123 1.79 0.35 -17.77
N LYS A 124 2.77 1.26 -17.78
CA LYS A 124 3.85 1.28 -18.78
C LYS A 124 4.84 0.12 -18.62
N ASP A 125 5.24 -0.15 -17.38
CA ASP A 125 6.32 -1.10 -17.10
C ASP A 125 5.83 -2.55 -17.12
N GLN A 126 4.55 -2.76 -16.78
CA GLN A 126 3.89 -4.06 -16.68
C GLN A 126 4.75 -5.08 -15.89
N PRO A 127 4.97 -4.84 -14.59
CA PRO A 127 5.86 -5.67 -13.78
C PRO A 127 5.42 -7.13 -13.77
N GLN A 128 6.36 -8.05 -14.03
CA GLN A 128 6.10 -9.50 -14.04
C GLN A 128 6.04 -10.12 -12.64
N LYS A 129 6.58 -9.43 -11.63
CA LYS A 129 6.58 -9.88 -10.23
C LYS A 129 5.58 -9.07 -9.41
N ASP A 130 5.14 -9.67 -8.30
CA ASP A 130 4.22 -9.03 -7.37
C ASP A 130 4.72 -7.68 -6.89
N ILE A 131 3.86 -6.68 -6.95
CA ILE A 131 4.10 -5.37 -6.37
C ILE A 131 3.93 -5.47 -4.85
N THR A 132 4.87 -4.94 -4.08
CA THR A 132 4.80 -5.00 -2.62
C THR A 132 4.23 -3.70 -2.06
N VAL A 133 3.23 -3.80 -1.19
CA VAL A 133 2.57 -2.65 -0.57
C VAL A 133 2.76 -2.71 0.94
N LEU A 134 3.47 -1.76 1.52
CA LEU A 134 3.62 -1.65 2.97
C LEU A 134 2.56 -0.71 3.54
N ILE A 135 1.80 -1.22 4.50
CA ILE A 135 0.68 -0.52 5.13
C ILE A 135 0.99 -0.41 6.62
N ASP A 136 0.81 0.78 7.20
CA ASP A 136 0.99 1.01 8.63
C ASP A 136 -0.36 1.16 9.33
N MET A 137 -0.64 0.27 10.30
CA MET A 137 -1.90 0.30 11.04
C MET A 137 -2.09 1.61 11.83
N GLN A 138 -1.03 2.20 12.39
CA GLN A 138 -1.16 3.47 13.10
C GLN A 138 -1.54 4.62 12.16
N LYS A 139 -1.07 4.58 10.90
CA LYS A 139 -1.49 5.55 9.89
C LYS A 139 -2.98 5.38 9.56
N ILE A 140 -3.46 4.15 9.37
CA ILE A 140 -4.91 3.91 9.16
C ILE A 140 -5.73 4.48 10.33
N GLU A 141 -5.31 4.19 11.56
CA GLU A 141 -5.97 4.68 12.78
C GLU A 141 -5.93 6.19 12.93
N LEU A 142 -4.91 6.87 12.40
CA LEU A 142 -4.78 8.32 12.48
C LEU A 142 -5.62 9.03 11.42
N PHE A 143 -5.61 8.52 10.18
CA PHE A 143 -6.16 9.23 9.03
C PHE A 143 -7.59 8.83 8.65
N CYS A 144 -8.03 7.61 8.99
CA CYS A 144 -9.29 7.06 8.49
C CYS A 144 -10.30 6.70 9.59
N LYS A 145 -10.10 7.16 10.84
CA LYS A 145 -11.08 6.98 11.91
C LYS A 145 -12.40 7.64 11.52
N VAL A 146 -13.43 6.83 11.34
CA VAL A 146 -14.81 7.30 11.22
C VAL A 146 -15.30 7.54 12.64
N HIS A 147 -15.61 8.79 12.99
CA HIS A 147 -16.31 9.14 14.23
C HIS A 147 -17.80 8.83 14.11
#